data_AF-A0A1F6G0M8-F1
#
_entry.id   AF-A0A1F6G0M8-F1
#
_cell.length_a   1.000
_cell.length_b   1.000
_cell.length_c   1.000
_cell.angle_alpha   90.00
_cell.angle_beta   90.00
_cell.angle_gamma   90.00
#
_symmetry.space_group_name_H-M   'P 1'
#
loop_
_entity.id
_entity.type
_entity.pdbx_description
1 polymer ?
#
loop_
_entity_poly.entity_id
_entity_poly.type
_entity_poly.pdbx_seq_one_letter_code
_entity_poly.pdbx_strand_id
1 'polypeptide(L)'
;FLLSNYVEWQIGYDVVKKETEKLAESSLPETEFIGANGKVKALYELSEYIWYFYKWNIITREELESVIAYLNSIQDHDLIDNNSELQIDRSHPIEKNINGFDFEYTQVKYPLLIYKFNGYEIITEIKITEKQYAVGTQPMLYLCFPITELKSKINLIGRCAEIKEIAYFEISKSNIKVFLEMLKMFGILSKNHKHDILQIINTILA
;
A
#
# COMPACT_ATOMS: atom_id res chain seq x y z
N PHE A 1 0.01 24.31 -6.26
CA PHE A 1 -0.89 23.18 -6.43
C PHE A 1 -2.03 23.56 -7.35
N LEU A 2 -2.31 22.68 -8.30
CA LEU A 2 -3.42 22.70 -9.23
C LEU A 2 -4.41 21.60 -8.83
N LEU A 3 -5.63 21.64 -9.36
CA LEU A 3 -6.65 20.61 -9.13
C LEU A 3 -6.21 19.21 -9.62
N SER A 4 -5.28 19.14 -10.57
CA SER A 4 -4.72 17.89 -11.07
C SER A 4 -3.60 17.32 -10.19
N ASN A 5 -3.20 17.99 -9.11
CA ASN A 5 -2.22 17.44 -8.18
C ASN A 5 -2.88 16.45 -7.23
N TYR A 6 -2.17 15.35 -6.98
CA TYR A 6 -2.56 14.29 -6.06
C TYR A 6 -1.40 13.95 -5.14
N VAL A 7 -1.72 13.32 -4.03
CA VAL A 7 -0.75 12.68 -3.14
C VAL A 7 -0.64 11.23 -3.57
N GLU A 8 0.58 10.75 -3.78
CA GLU A 8 0.90 9.33 -3.94
C GLU A 8 1.55 8.86 -2.64
N TRP A 9 0.81 8.08 -1.84
CA TRP A 9 1.29 7.56 -0.57
C TRP A 9 1.57 6.07 -0.67
N GLN A 10 2.84 5.68 -0.64
CA GLN A 10 3.26 4.29 -0.46
C GLN A 10 3.07 3.87 1.00
N ILE A 11 1.81 3.74 1.39
CA ILE A 11 1.41 3.41 2.76
C ILE A 11 1.92 2.01 3.14
N GLY A 12 2.45 1.88 4.34
CA GLY A 12 2.80 0.61 4.98
C GLY A 12 1.70 0.12 5.92
N TYR A 13 1.95 -1.04 6.52
CA TYR A 13 1.05 -1.66 7.50
C TYR A 13 1.78 -2.16 8.75
N ASP A 14 3.11 -2.10 8.78
CA ASP A 14 3.90 -2.53 9.93
C ASP A 14 5.28 -1.85 9.97
N VAL A 15 5.96 -2.02 11.10
CA VAL A 15 7.35 -1.61 11.32
C VAL A 15 8.08 -2.67 12.13
N VAL A 16 9.33 -2.97 11.77
CA VAL A 16 10.17 -3.88 12.56
C VAL A 16 10.57 -3.20 13.86
N LYS A 17 10.38 -3.82 15.03
CA LYS A 17 10.64 -3.15 16.32
C LYS A 17 12.10 -2.73 16.54
N LYS A 18 13.04 -3.34 15.81
CA LYS A 18 14.45 -2.94 15.82
C LYS A 18 14.72 -1.61 15.08
N GLU A 19 13.80 -1.16 14.22
CA GLU A 19 13.89 0.11 13.49
C GLU A 19 13.36 1.25 14.38
N THR A 20 14.13 1.61 15.40
CA THR A 20 13.69 2.49 16.49
C THR A 20 13.21 3.87 16.05
N GLU A 21 13.81 4.44 14.99
CA GLU A 21 13.40 5.76 14.47
C GLU A 21 12.01 5.70 13.84
N LYS A 22 11.76 4.71 12.99
CA LYS A 22 10.45 4.50 12.36
C LYS A 22 9.40 4.04 13.38
N LEU A 23 9.79 3.20 14.34
CA LEU A 23 8.92 2.80 15.44
C LEU A 23 8.49 4.00 16.30
N ALA A 24 9.33 5.03 16.45
CA ALA A 24 8.97 6.23 17.20
C ALA A 24 7.88 7.08 16.51
N GLU A 25 7.62 6.86 15.22
CA GLU A 25 6.51 7.48 14.49
C GLU A 25 5.17 6.73 14.69
N SER A 26 5.22 5.50 15.20
CA SER A 26 4.04 4.71 15.57
C SER A 26 3.41 5.24 16.85
N SER A 27 2.08 5.29 16.90
CA SER A 27 1.36 5.56 18.16
C SER A 27 1.04 4.29 18.96
N LEU A 28 1.43 3.11 18.44
CA LEU A 28 1.20 1.78 19.04
C LEU A 28 2.51 0.94 19.13
N PRO A 29 3.64 1.49 19.60
CA PRO A 29 4.95 0.82 19.58
C PRO A 29 5.01 -0.44 20.47
N GLU A 30 4.07 -0.59 21.41
CA GLU A 30 3.93 -1.73 22.29
C GLU A 30 3.30 -2.96 21.62
N THR A 31 2.60 -2.77 20.49
CA THR A 31 2.02 -3.90 19.75
C THR A 31 3.10 -4.84 19.22
N GLU A 32 2.79 -6.13 19.17
CA GLU A 32 3.74 -7.16 18.73
C GLU A 32 3.05 -8.25 17.92
N PHE A 33 3.68 -8.61 16.81
CA PHE A 33 3.42 -9.84 16.07
C PHE A 33 4.69 -10.32 15.36
N ILE A 34 4.68 -11.58 14.92
CA ILE A 34 5.80 -12.16 14.17
C ILE A 34 5.47 -12.13 12.69
N GLY A 35 6.17 -11.29 11.94
CA GLY A 35 6.01 -11.19 10.50
C GLY A 35 6.53 -12.44 9.76
N ALA A 36 6.20 -12.58 8.48
CA ALA A 36 6.57 -13.71 7.63
C ALA A 36 8.09 -13.90 7.52
N ASN A 37 8.85 -12.82 7.71
CA ASN A 37 10.31 -12.83 7.74
C ASN A 37 10.91 -13.24 9.11
N GLY A 38 10.08 -13.66 10.07
CA GLY A 38 10.47 -14.08 11.42
C GLY A 38 10.85 -12.93 12.35
N LYS A 39 10.74 -11.66 11.93
CA LYS A 39 11.05 -10.50 12.76
C LYS A 39 9.84 -10.12 13.62
N VAL A 40 10.12 -9.59 14.82
CA VAL A 40 9.11 -8.94 15.67
C VAL A 40 8.77 -7.59 15.07
N LYS A 41 7.48 -7.35 14.83
CA LYS A 41 6.94 -6.13 14.23
C LYS A 41 5.85 -5.52 15.11
N ALA A 42 5.63 -4.22 14.96
CA ALA A 42 4.52 -3.48 15.55
C ALA A 42 3.57 -3.00 14.45
N LEU A 43 2.33 -2.67 14.85
CA LEU A 43 1.36 -2.01 13.98
C LEU A 43 1.90 -0.63 13.57
N TYR A 44 1.65 -0.23 12.32
CA TYR A 44 2.12 1.05 11.76
C TYR A 44 1.21 1.47 10.59
N GLU A 45 0.97 2.79 10.45
CA GLU A 45 0.13 3.39 9.40
C GLU A 45 -1.22 2.68 9.22
N LEU A 46 -1.40 1.89 8.15
CA LEU A 46 -2.66 1.25 7.82
C LEU A 46 -3.23 0.44 8.98
N SER A 47 -2.40 -0.39 9.63
CA SER A 47 -2.88 -1.27 10.69
C SER A 47 -3.21 -0.53 11.98
N GLU A 48 -2.57 0.61 12.25
CA GLU A 48 -2.94 1.48 13.38
C GLU A 48 -4.32 2.09 13.18
N TYR A 49 -4.62 2.55 11.95
CA TYR A 49 -5.95 3.08 11.64
C TYR A 49 -7.01 2.01 11.85
N ILE A 50 -6.79 0.78 11.38
CA ILE A 50 -7.72 -0.33 11.61
C ILE A 50 -7.86 -0.62 13.11
N TRP A 51 -6.76 -0.62 13.87
CA TRP A 51 -6.79 -0.85 15.32
C TRP A 51 -7.64 0.20 16.05
N TYR A 52 -7.42 1.50 15.79
CA TYR A 52 -8.19 2.57 16.44
C TYR A 52 -9.68 2.50 16.08
N PHE A 53 -9.99 2.28 14.81
CA PHE A 53 -11.39 2.20 14.36
C PHE A 53 -12.11 0.95 14.87
N TYR A 54 -11.39 -0.16 15.10
CA TYR A 54 -11.92 -1.31 15.83
C TYR A 54 -12.15 -0.98 17.31
N LYS A 55 -11.18 -0.36 18.00
CA LYS A 55 -11.33 0.08 19.40
C LYS A 55 -12.50 1.04 19.61
N TRP A 56 -12.80 1.88 18.61
CA TRP A 56 -13.94 2.80 18.63
C TRP A 56 -15.27 2.16 18.20
N ASN A 57 -15.30 0.84 17.95
CA ASN A 57 -16.47 0.10 17.47
C ASN A 57 -17.03 0.60 16.13
N ILE A 58 -16.18 1.18 15.27
CA ILE A 58 -16.55 1.62 13.91
C ILE A 58 -16.28 0.51 12.90
N ILE A 59 -15.17 -0.23 13.06
CA ILE A 59 -14.94 -1.52 12.40
C ILE A 59 -15.39 -2.59 13.38
N THR A 60 -16.21 -3.54 12.94
CA THR A 60 -16.68 -4.62 13.81
C THR A 60 -15.74 -5.83 13.75
N ARG A 61 -15.86 -6.72 14.75
CA ARG A 61 -15.13 -8.00 14.76
C ARG A 61 -15.48 -8.83 13.53
N GLU A 62 -16.75 -8.88 13.15
CA GLU A 62 -17.25 -9.65 12.01
C GLU A 62 -16.61 -9.16 10.70
N GLU A 63 -16.38 -7.86 10.56
CA GLU A 63 -15.71 -7.31 9.38
C GLU A 63 -14.26 -7.77 9.29
N LEU A 64 -13.53 -7.78 10.40
CA LEU A 64 -12.15 -8.29 10.45
C LEU A 64 -12.08 -9.80 10.21
N GLU A 65 -13.00 -10.56 10.80
CA GLU A 65 -13.14 -12.00 10.58
C GLU A 65 -13.51 -12.33 9.13
N SER A 66 -14.31 -11.48 8.47
CA SER A 66 -14.61 -11.63 7.04
C SER A 66 -13.37 -11.45 6.16
N VAL A 67 -12.45 -10.55 6.53
CA VAL A 67 -11.17 -10.40 5.82
C VAL A 67 -10.31 -11.64 6.02
N ILE A 68 -10.23 -12.18 7.24
CA ILE A 68 -9.52 -13.46 7.50
C ILE A 68 -10.10 -14.59 6.64
N ALA A 69 -11.42 -14.77 6.66
CA ALA A 69 -12.10 -15.82 5.91
C ALA A 69 -11.84 -15.69 4.40
N TYR A 70 -11.92 -14.48 3.87
CA TYR A 70 -11.59 -14.19 2.48
C TYR A 70 -10.14 -14.56 2.15
N LEU A 71 -9.17 -14.07 2.93
CA LEU A 71 -7.74 -14.35 2.66
C LEU A 71 -7.43 -15.84 2.74
N ASN A 72 -8.00 -16.56 3.70
CA ASN A 72 -7.82 -18.00 3.84
C ASN A 72 -8.43 -18.81 2.68
N SER A 73 -9.45 -18.27 1.99
CA SER A 73 -10.06 -18.91 0.82
C SER A 73 -9.18 -18.85 -0.44
N ILE A 74 -8.29 -17.86 -0.52
CA ILE A 74 -7.42 -17.63 -1.69
C ILE A 74 -6.24 -18.60 -1.66
N GLN A 75 -6.03 -19.30 -2.77
CA GLN A 75 -4.87 -20.17 -2.93
C GLN A 75 -3.61 -19.35 -3.25
N ASP A 76 -2.46 -19.84 -2.84
CA ASP A 76 -1.18 -19.16 -3.03
C ASP A 76 -0.85 -18.82 -4.49
N HIS A 77 -1.31 -19.64 -5.44
CA HIS A 77 -1.09 -19.40 -6.88
C HIS A 77 -1.95 -18.28 -7.46
N ASP A 78 -3.01 -17.86 -6.76
CA ASP A 78 -3.89 -16.77 -7.15
C ASP A 78 -3.42 -15.40 -6.61
N LEU A 79 -2.33 -15.38 -5.84
CA LEU A 79 -1.71 -14.15 -5.34
C LEU A 79 -1.06 -13.37 -6.47
N ILE A 80 -1.02 -12.04 -6.33
CA ILE A 80 -0.55 -11.13 -7.38
C ILE A 80 0.91 -11.42 -7.77
N ASP A 81 1.77 -11.73 -6.82
CA ASP A 81 3.18 -12.06 -7.07
C ASP A 81 3.41 -13.38 -7.82
N ASN A 82 2.40 -14.26 -7.89
CA ASN A 82 2.46 -15.53 -8.60
C ASN A 82 1.66 -15.52 -9.92
N ASN A 83 0.99 -14.40 -10.25
CA ASN A 83 0.18 -14.31 -11.47
C ASN A 83 1.07 -14.16 -12.71
N SER A 84 0.99 -15.13 -13.64
CA SER A 84 1.81 -15.14 -14.85
C SER A 84 1.52 -14.00 -15.83
N GLU A 85 0.34 -13.39 -15.77
CA GLU A 85 -0.02 -12.23 -16.60
C GLU A 85 0.55 -10.91 -16.07
N LEU A 86 1.02 -10.89 -14.81
CA LEU A 86 1.53 -9.69 -14.13
C LEU A 86 3.06 -9.65 -14.06
N GLN A 87 3.74 -10.27 -15.02
CA GLN A 87 5.20 -10.27 -15.11
C GLN A 87 5.75 -9.05 -15.84
N ILE A 88 6.98 -8.66 -15.51
CA ILE A 88 7.72 -7.62 -16.25
C ILE A 88 8.19 -8.23 -17.57
N ASP A 89 7.72 -7.67 -18.68
CA ASP A 89 8.03 -8.15 -20.02
C ASP A 89 9.18 -7.35 -20.65
N ARG A 90 10.00 -8.03 -21.45
CA ARG A 90 11.10 -7.43 -22.23
C ARG A 90 10.94 -7.80 -23.69
N SER A 91 10.75 -6.80 -24.55
CA SER A 91 10.59 -7.04 -25.98
C SER A 91 11.89 -7.56 -26.60
N HIS A 92 11.77 -8.26 -27.73
CA HIS A 92 12.93 -8.61 -28.54
C HIS A 92 13.69 -7.33 -28.96
N PRO A 93 15.03 -7.32 -28.92
CA PRO A 93 15.82 -6.18 -29.38
C PRO A 93 15.59 -5.90 -30.87
N ILE A 94 15.54 -4.62 -31.23
CA ILE A 94 15.50 -4.15 -32.62
C ILE A 94 16.60 -3.12 -32.85
N GLU A 95 17.20 -3.11 -34.04
CA GLU A 95 18.18 -2.09 -34.40
C GLU A 95 17.53 -0.70 -34.48
N LYS A 96 18.19 0.31 -33.93
CA LYS A 96 17.72 1.69 -33.93
C LYS A 96 18.88 2.66 -34.07
N ASN A 97 18.94 3.36 -35.20
CA ASN A 97 19.90 4.45 -35.38
C ASN A 97 19.40 5.73 -34.68
N ILE A 98 20.23 6.28 -33.79
CA ILE A 98 19.96 7.56 -33.12
C ILE A 98 21.20 8.42 -33.28
N ASN A 99 21.07 9.55 -34.00
CA ASN A 99 22.15 10.50 -34.26
C ASN A 99 23.41 9.87 -34.88
N GLY A 100 23.24 8.86 -35.75
CA GLY A 100 24.37 8.18 -36.41
C GLY A 100 24.99 7.03 -35.63
N PHE A 101 24.45 6.68 -34.45
CA PHE A 101 24.86 5.51 -33.69
C PHE A 101 23.79 4.41 -33.78
N ASP A 102 24.21 3.19 -34.07
CA ASP A 102 23.32 2.03 -34.12
C ASP A 102 23.22 1.37 -32.74
N PHE A 103 22.01 1.33 -32.19
CA PHE A 103 21.69 0.70 -30.90
C PHE A 103 20.84 -0.55 -31.09
N GLU A 104 20.99 -1.52 -30.19
CA GLU A 104 19.95 -2.52 -29.94
C GLU A 104 18.95 -1.95 -28.94
N TYR A 105 17.75 -1.63 -29.42
CA TYR A 105 16.67 -1.07 -28.64
C TYR A 105 15.72 -2.17 -28.17
N THR A 106 15.44 -2.21 -26.87
CA THR A 106 14.40 -3.05 -26.26
C THR A 106 13.50 -2.20 -25.36
N GLN A 107 12.27 -2.67 -25.13
CA GLN A 107 11.31 -2.08 -24.20
C GLN A 107 11.12 -3.00 -23.00
N VAL A 108 11.13 -2.42 -21.80
CA VAL A 108 10.72 -3.08 -20.57
C VAL A 108 9.32 -2.57 -20.20
N LYS A 109 8.35 -3.47 -20.01
CA LYS A 109 6.96 -3.13 -19.68
C LYS A 109 6.64 -3.57 -18.25
N TYR A 110 6.11 -2.64 -17.46
CA TYR A 110 5.76 -2.84 -16.06
C TYR A 110 4.23 -2.90 -15.90
N PRO A 111 3.66 -3.99 -15.37
CA PRO A 111 2.25 -4.06 -15.05
C PRO A 111 1.85 -3.08 -13.94
N LEU A 112 0.69 -2.46 -14.12
CA LEU A 112 0.06 -1.53 -13.17
C LEU A 112 -1.42 -1.89 -13.03
N LEU A 113 -1.84 -2.19 -11.81
CA LEU A 113 -3.25 -2.39 -11.48
C LEU A 113 -3.79 -1.12 -10.82
N ILE A 114 -4.97 -0.68 -11.22
CA ILE A 114 -5.65 0.49 -10.65
C ILE A 114 -7.01 0.05 -10.13
N TYR A 115 -7.25 0.24 -8.84
CA TYR A 115 -8.54 0.03 -8.21
C TYR A 115 -9.16 1.37 -7.81
N LYS A 116 -10.40 1.61 -8.23
CA LYS A 116 -11.15 2.82 -7.90
C LYS A 116 -12.17 2.51 -6.81
N PHE A 117 -12.14 3.24 -5.71
CA PHE A 117 -13.16 3.10 -4.66
C PHE A 117 -14.42 3.85 -5.08
N ASN A 118 -15.51 3.12 -5.29
CA ASN A 118 -16.78 3.72 -5.69
C ASN A 118 -17.21 4.83 -4.71
N GLY A 119 -17.53 6.00 -5.26
CA GLY A 119 -17.97 7.15 -4.47
C GLY A 119 -16.84 8.00 -3.86
N TYR A 120 -15.58 7.69 -4.15
CA TYR A 120 -14.42 8.47 -3.70
C TYR A 120 -13.56 8.89 -4.89
N GLU A 121 -12.85 10.01 -4.75
CA GLU A 121 -11.75 10.38 -5.67
C GLU A 121 -10.43 9.66 -5.31
N ILE A 122 -10.50 8.68 -4.41
CA ILE A 122 -9.38 7.88 -3.93
C ILE A 122 -9.23 6.64 -4.83
N ILE A 123 -8.00 6.32 -5.19
CA ILE A 123 -7.64 5.11 -5.93
C ILE A 123 -6.48 4.39 -5.24
N THR A 124 -6.39 3.08 -5.46
CA THR A 124 -5.19 2.30 -5.15
C THR A 124 -4.48 1.92 -6.45
N GLU A 125 -3.17 2.10 -6.48
CA GLU A 125 -2.32 1.58 -7.54
C GLU A 125 -1.43 0.45 -7.01
N ILE A 126 -1.33 -0.66 -7.73
CA ILE A 126 -0.36 -1.72 -7.45
C ILE A 126 0.61 -1.78 -8.63
N LYS A 127 1.85 -1.33 -8.38
CA LYS A 127 2.95 -1.35 -9.35
C LYS A 127 3.77 -2.63 -9.14
N ILE A 128 3.96 -3.42 -10.20
CA ILE A 128 4.86 -4.58 -10.14
C ILE A 128 6.25 -4.14 -10.59
N THR A 129 7.24 -4.18 -9.69
CA THR A 129 8.62 -3.78 -10.00
C THR A 129 9.61 -4.85 -9.57
N GLU A 130 10.88 -4.73 -9.98
CA GLU A 130 11.93 -5.58 -9.46
C GLU A 130 12.13 -5.38 -7.95
N LYS A 131 12.50 -6.45 -7.24
CA LYS A 131 12.95 -6.34 -5.85
C LYS A 131 14.29 -5.62 -5.80
N GLN A 132 14.44 -4.68 -4.88
CA GLN A 132 15.75 -4.11 -4.58
C GLN A 132 16.61 -5.15 -3.86
N TYR A 133 17.83 -5.37 -4.35
CA TYR A 133 18.83 -6.29 -3.77
C TYR A 133 18.41 -7.77 -3.68
N ALA A 134 17.38 -8.20 -4.44
CA ALA A 134 16.95 -9.60 -4.49
C ALA A 134 16.46 -9.99 -5.88
N VAL A 135 16.35 -11.29 -6.14
CA VAL A 135 15.78 -11.81 -7.39
C VAL A 135 14.26 -11.85 -7.31
N GLY A 136 13.60 -11.47 -8.41
CA GLY A 136 12.15 -11.51 -8.58
C GLY A 136 11.50 -10.13 -8.56
N THR A 137 10.17 -10.13 -8.65
CA THR A 137 9.34 -8.93 -8.65
C THR A 137 8.63 -8.77 -7.30
N GLN A 138 8.20 -7.54 -7.01
CA GLN A 138 7.38 -7.22 -5.86
C GLN A 138 6.23 -6.30 -6.28
N PRO A 139 5.00 -6.57 -5.83
CA PRO A 139 3.92 -5.61 -5.90
C PRO A 139 4.10 -4.53 -4.82
N MET A 140 4.03 -3.27 -5.22
CA MET A 140 4.01 -2.11 -4.33
C MET A 140 2.65 -1.42 -4.42
N LEU A 141 1.99 -1.26 -3.28
CA LEU A 141 0.67 -0.64 -3.17
C LEU A 141 0.82 0.84 -2.81
N TYR A 142 0.12 1.69 -3.56
CA TYR A 142 0.06 3.13 -3.36
C TYR A 142 -1.38 3.56 -3.18
N LEU A 143 -1.64 4.37 -2.16
CA LEU A 143 -2.88 5.10 -1.99
C LEU A 143 -2.75 6.46 -2.66
N CYS A 144 -3.58 6.73 -3.66
CA CYS A 144 -3.57 7.99 -4.40
C CYS A 144 -4.88 8.74 -4.19
N PHE A 145 -4.80 10.01 -3.83
CA PHE A 145 -5.97 10.87 -3.65
C PHE A 145 -5.64 12.31 -4.04
N PRO A 146 -6.61 13.08 -4.57
CA PRO A 146 -6.37 14.43 -5.00
C PRO A 146 -6.05 15.32 -3.80
N ILE A 147 -5.30 16.40 -4.04
CA ILE A 147 -4.91 17.35 -3.00
C ILE A 147 -6.12 18.04 -2.35
N THR A 148 -7.29 18.00 -2.99
CA THR A 148 -8.57 18.50 -2.47
C THR A 148 -9.10 17.69 -1.28
N GLU A 149 -8.64 16.45 -1.08
CA GLU A 149 -8.96 15.63 0.09
C GLU A 149 -8.15 16.03 1.33
N LEU A 150 -7.12 16.88 1.19
CA LEU A 150 -6.29 17.32 2.30
C LEU A 150 -6.90 18.53 3.01
N LYS A 151 -6.95 18.46 4.33
CA LYS A 151 -7.23 19.59 5.22
C LYS A 151 -5.95 20.33 5.56
N SER A 152 -5.95 21.63 5.35
CA SER A 152 -4.84 22.52 5.72
C SER A 152 -5.38 23.81 6.32
N LYS A 153 -4.52 24.55 7.05
CA LYS A 153 -4.90 25.86 7.60
C LYS A 153 -5.19 26.90 6.51
N ILE A 154 -4.51 26.78 5.37
CA ILE A 154 -4.59 27.68 4.22
C ILE A 154 -4.85 26.84 2.99
N ASN A 155 -5.86 27.22 2.19
CA ASN A 155 -6.18 26.57 0.92
C ASN A 155 -4.90 26.24 0.12
N LEU A 156 -4.76 24.99 -0.31
CA LEU A 156 -3.59 24.51 -1.04
C LEU A 156 -3.63 24.94 -2.52
N ILE A 157 -4.83 25.02 -3.11
CA ILE A 157 -4.99 25.31 -4.53
C ILE A 157 -4.55 26.73 -4.86
N GLY A 158 -3.74 26.87 -5.92
CA GLY A 158 -3.26 28.16 -6.43
C GLY A 158 -1.93 28.66 -5.86
N ARG A 159 -1.25 27.88 -5.00
CA ARG A 159 0.04 28.29 -4.40
C ARG A 159 1.05 27.15 -4.25
N CYS A 160 2.30 27.47 -3.94
CA CYS A 160 3.31 26.47 -3.56
C CYS A 160 3.21 26.12 -2.06
N ALA A 161 3.75 24.95 -1.68
CA ALA A 161 3.90 24.59 -0.28
C ALA A 161 4.97 25.44 0.40
N GLU A 162 4.74 25.78 1.66
CA GLU A 162 5.76 26.38 2.52
C GLU A 162 6.76 25.33 3.03
N ILE A 163 7.92 25.78 3.51
CA ILE A 163 8.94 24.89 4.07
C ILE A 163 8.36 24.11 5.25
N LYS A 164 8.43 22.78 5.18
CA LYS A 164 7.89 21.84 6.19
C LYS A 164 6.38 22.01 6.44
N GLU A 165 5.64 22.48 5.44
CA GLU A 165 4.19 22.52 5.51
C GLU A 165 3.58 21.12 5.65
N ILE A 166 2.60 20.99 6.53
CA ILE A 166 1.85 19.75 6.76
C ILE A 166 0.38 20.01 6.43
N ALA A 167 -0.20 19.10 5.65
CA ALA A 167 -1.63 18.98 5.44
C ALA A 167 -2.09 17.60 5.92
N TYR A 168 -3.37 17.47 6.25
CA TYR A 168 -3.92 16.31 6.94
C TYR A 168 -4.97 15.62 6.06
N PHE A 169 -4.78 14.34 5.80
CA PHE A 169 -5.83 13.50 5.24
C PHE A 169 -6.71 13.01 6.41
N GLU A 170 -8.00 13.36 6.41
CA GLU A 170 -8.91 12.95 7.48
C GLU A 170 -9.47 11.55 7.22
N ILE A 171 -9.12 10.61 8.10
CA ILE A 171 -9.76 9.30 8.14
C ILE A 171 -10.91 9.35 9.16
N SER A 172 -12.10 8.99 8.73
CA SER A 172 -13.31 9.01 9.55
C SER A 172 -14.20 7.80 9.25
N LYS A 173 -15.34 7.70 9.95
CA LYS A 173 -16.33 6.65 9.70
C LYS A 173 -16.83 6.63 8.25
N SER A 174 -16.75 7.76 7.52
CA SER A 174 -17.19 7.81 6.12
C SER A 174 -16.27 7.01 5.21
N ASN A 175 -14.95 7.11 5.37
CA ASN A 175 -13.97 6.57 4.43
C ASN A 175 -13.15 5.38 4.97
N ILE A 176 -13.30 4.98 6.24
CA ILE A 176 -12.52 3.88 6.81
C ILE A 176 -12.65 2.54 6.04
N LYS A 177 -13.77 2.31 5.33
CA LYS A 177 -13.95 1.12 4.50
C LYS A 177 -12.96 1.03 3.34
N VAL A 178 -12.42 2.16 2.87
CA VAL A 178 -11.32 2.20 1.90
C VAL A 178 -10.09 1.51 2.49
N PHE A 179 -9.71 1.86 3.73
CA PHE A 179 -8.56 1.29 4.41
C PHE A 179 -8.77 -0.20 4.76
N LEU A 180 -9.98 -0.60 5.14
CA LEU A 180 -10.30 -2.02 5.35
C LEU A 180 -10.15 -2.84 4.07
N GLU A 181 -10.60 -2.33 2.93
CA GLU A 181 -10.41 -3.01 1.64
C GLU A 181 -8.94 -2.99 1.21
N MET A 182 -8.18 -1.93 1.53
CA MET A 182 -6.72 -1.93 1.32
C MET A 182 -5.98 -2.96 2.17
N LEU A 183 -6.41 -3.19 3.41
CA LEU A 183 -5.86 -4.25 4.26
C LEU A 183 -6.04 -5.62 3.59
N LYS A 184 -7.21 -5.83 2.99
CA LYS A 184 -7.52 -7.01 2.19
C LYS A 184 -6.69 -7.07 0.89
N MET A 185 -6.47 -5.95 0.21
CA MET A 185 -5.57 -5.87 -0.96
C MET A 185 -4.14 -6.24 -0.61
N PHE A 186 -3.60 -5.74 0.52
CA PHE A 186 -2.27 -6.15 0.99
C PHE A 186 -2.19 -7.67 1.16
N GLY A 187 -3.22 -8.28 1.75
CA GLY A 187 -3.26 -9.72 1.98
C GLY A 187 -3.22 -10.59 0.71
N ILE A 188 -3.50 -10.03 -0.48
CA ILE A 188 -3.44 -10.77 -1.75
C ILE A 188 -2.18 -10.48 -2.58
N LEU A 189 -1.31 -9.59 -2.10
CA LEU A 189 -0.10 -9.18 -2.85
C LEU A 189 0.94 -10.30 -2.95
N SER A 190 1.21 -10.99 -1.84
CA SER A 190 2.16 -12.09 -1.75
C SER A 190 1.87 -12.97 -0.54
N LYS A 191 2.50 -14.15 -0.46
CA LYS A 191 2.37 -15.04 0.71
C LYS A 191 2.82 -14.36 2.00
N ASN A 192 3.88 -13.54 1.90
CA ASN A 192 4.42 -12.81 3.05
C ASN A 192 3.43 -11.75 3.54
N HIS A 193 2.85 -10.99 2.62
CA HIS A 193 1.82 -10.00 2.97
C HIS A 193 0.58 -10.69 3.53
N LYS A 194 0.12 -11.79 2.94
CA LYS A 194 -0.99 -12.59 3.47
C LYS A 194 -0.77 -13.01 4.92
N HIS A 195 0.40 -13.58 5.22
CA HIS A 195 0.77 -13.96 6.60
C HIS A 195 0.77 -12.75 7.54
N ASP A 196 1.44 -11.66 7.15
CA ASP A 196 1.53 -10.45 7.97
C ASP A 196 0.15 -9.87 8.28
N ILE A 197 -0.73 -9.73 7.28
CA ILE A 197 -2.10 -9.20 7.47
C ILE A 197 -2.92 -10.11 8.40
N LEU A 198 -2.83 -11.43 8.26
CA LEU A 198 -3.52 -12.35 9.17
C LEU A 198 -3.02 -12.20 10.62
N GLN A 199 -1.71 -12.07 10.82
CA GLN A 199 -1.13 -11.82 12.15
C GLN A 199 -1.60 -10.47 12.72
N ILE A 200 -1.60 -9.41 11.93
CA ILE A 200 -2.08 -8.08 12.31
C ILE A 200 -3.53 -8.15 12.77
N ILE A 201 -4.42 -8.79 12.01
CA ILE A 201 -5.84 -8.88 12.39
C ILE A 201 -5.99 -9.67 13.70
N ASN A 202 -5.25 -10.77 13.86
CA ASN A 202 -5.25 -11.53 15.12
C ASN A 202 -4.77 -10.69 16.31
N THR A 203 -3.73 -9.86 16.13
CA THR A 203 -3.25 -8.92 17.16
C THR A 203 -4.28 -7.83 17.48
N ILE A 204 -5.06 -7.37 16.51
CA ILE A 204 -6.14 -6.39 16.71
C ILE A 204 -7.32 -7.01 17.48
N LEU A 205 -7.64 -8.28 17.21
CA LEU A 205 -8.77 -9.00 17.79
C LEU A 205 -8.52 -9.57 19.19
N ALA A 206 -7.26 -9.63 19.62
CA ALA A 206 -6.82 -10.09 20.95
C ALA A 206 -7.23 -9.09 22.06
#